data_AF-A0AAD8G7L6-F1
#
_entry.id   AF-A0AAD8G7L6-F1
#
_cell.length_a   1.000
_cell.length_b   1.000
_cell.length_c   1.000
_cell.angle_alpha   90.00
_cell.angle_beta   90.00
_cell.angle_gamma   90.00
#
_symmetry.space_group_name_H-M   'P 1'
#
loop_
_entity.id
_entity.type
_entity.pdbx_description
1 polymer ?
#
loop_
_entity_poly.entity_id
_entity_poly.type
_entity_poly.pdbx_seq_one_letter_code
_entity_poly.pdbx_strand_id
1 'polypeptide(L)'
;MPLGTKLPANQCSSAMFYTTNLCEKLFQPSSDFTLTDSKCPLLESKYKSLHDPHLSGYYNRKDVLKRLRKGGFITEHKKIICTLKDFNEYRQYLTTIKLDFEKNYMREQRNLVKQLLELQEQDQLPEGIRTSELREWLLEEGCKHLRDMERIGRNRYIFSKSYPSYYPS
;
A
#
# COMPACT_ATOMS: atom_id res chain seq x y z
N MET A 1 -1.25 13.97 -20.34
CA MET A 1 -2.69 13.73 -20.62
C MET A 1 -3.48 13.89 -19.32
N PRO A 2 -4.70 14.45 -19.35
CA PRO A 2 -5.49 14.66 -18.15
C PRO A 2 -5.97 13.35 -17.51
N LEU A 3 -6.13 13.38 -16.19
CA LEU A 3 -6.54 12.25 -15.36
C LEU A 3 -8.09 12.15 -15.38
N GLY A 4 -8.65 10.96 -15.69
CA GLY A 4 -10.10 10.73 -15.63
C GLY A 4 -10.86 10.61 -16.96
N THR A 5 -10.23 10.84 -18.11
CA THR A 5 -10.87 10.67 -19.43
C THR A 5 -10.48 9.33 -20.07
N LYS A 6 -11.47 8.51 -20.45
CA LYS A 6 -11.24 7.30 -21.27
C LYS A 6 -10.63 7.71 -22.61
N LEU A 7 -9.63 6.98 -23.08
CA LEU A 7 -9.08 7.24 -24.41
C LEU A 7 -10.14 6.88 -25.46
N PRO A 8 -10.49 7.81 -26.38
CA PRO A 8 -11.39 7.48 -27.47
C PRO A 8 -10.71 6.43 -28.36
N ALA A 9 -11.46 5.43 -28.79
CA ALA A 9 -11.00 4.47 -29.79
C ALA A 9 -10.96 5.15 -31.16
N ASN A 10 -9.95 5.98 -31.41
CA ASN A 10 -9.71 6.53 -32.74
C ASN A 10 -9.12 5.43 -33.63
N GLN A 11 -9.76 5.12 -34.75
CA GLN A 11 -9.33 4.06 -35.68
C GLN A 11 -8.02 4.38 -36.42
N CYS A 12 -7.36 5.51 -36.12
CA CYS A 12 -6.28 6.09 -36.93
C CYS A 12 -4.87 5.98 -36.31
N SER A 13 -4.74 5.55 -35.05
CA SER A 13 -3.43 5.34 -34.44
C SER A 13 -3.24 3.88 -34.08
N SER A 14 -2.24 3.21 -34.67
CA SER A 14 -1.76 1.88 -34.24
C SER A 14 -1.01 1.97 -32.90
N ALA A 15 -1.60 2.64 -31.92
CA ALA A 15 -1.01 2.84 -30.62
C ALA A 15 -0.95 1.48 -29.91
N MET A 16 0.26 1.02 -29.61
CA MET A 16 0.48 -0.17 -28.81
C MET A 16 0.30 0.18 -27.32
N PHE A 17 -0.64 -0.49 -26.66
CA PHE A 17 -0.88 -0.31 -25.23
C PHE A 17 -0.14 -1.37 -24.42
N TYR A 18 0.26 -1.00 -23.21
CA TYR A 18 0.94 -1.88 -22.28
C TYR A 18 0.63 -1.48 -20.83
N THR A 19 0.77 -2.43 -19.91
CA THR A 19 0.57 -2.22 -18.47
C THR A 19 1.90 -2.12 -17.72
N THR A 20 2.33 -3.17 -17.03
CA THR A 20 3.56 -3.23 -16.24
C THR A 20 4.71 -3.88 -17.01
N ASN A 21 5.90 -3.94 -16.40
CA ASN A 21 6.93 -4.84 -16.90
C ASN A 21 6.57 -6.31 -16.60
N LEU A 22 7.22 -7.20 -17.34
CA LEU A 22 7.14 -8.64 -17.15
C LEU A 22 7.51 -9.02 -15.71
N CYS A 23 6.66 -9.83 -15.09
CA CYS A 23 6.78 -10.30 -13.70
C CYS A 23 6.70 -9.20 -12.63
N GLU A 24 6.20 -8.02 -12.97
CA GLU A 24 5.77 -7.04 -11.98
C GLU A 24 4.30 -7.24 -11.62
N LYS A 25 4.01 -7.07 -10.33
CA LYS A 25 2.64 -7.15 -9.81
C LYS A 25 1.77 -6.12 -10.54
N LEU A 26 0.71 -6.61 -11.18
CA LEU A 26 -0.30 -5.74 -11.77
C LEU A 26 -1.03 -4.92 -10.71
N PHE A 27 -1.16 -5.48 -9.51
CA PHE A 27 -1.92 -4.92 -8.40
C PHE A 27 -1.04 -4.66 -7.18
N GLN A 28 -1.26 -3.49 -6.60
CA GLN A 28 -0.75 -3.04 -5.33
C GLN A 28 -1.90 -2.98 -4.30
N PRO A 29 -1.61 -3.23 -3.02
CA PRO A 29 -2.60 -3.03 -1.98
C PRO A 29 -3.02 -1.55 -1.91
N SER A 30 -4.29 -1.30 -1.55
CA SER A 30 -4.76 0.01 -1.14
C SER A 30 -4.06 0.44 0.16
N SER A 31 -4.16 1.72 0.50
CA SER A 31 -3.52 2.25 1.71
C SER A 31 -4.21 1.74 2.97
N ASP A 32 -5.53 1.59 2.96
CA ASP A 32 -6.31 1.10 4.11
C ASP A 32 -7.01 -0.22 3.79
N PHE A 33 -7.17 -1.07 4.81
CA PHE A 33 -8.06 -2.24 4.77
C PHE A 33 -9.48 -1.79 5.13
N THR A 34 -10.34 -1.61 4.12
CA THR A 34 -11.74 -1.24 4.33
C THR A 34 -12.67 -2.40 3.99
N LEU A 35 -13.43 -2.89 4.98
CA LEU A 35 -14.50 -3.88 4.77
C LEU A 35 -15.65 -3.36 3.89
N THR A 36 -15.71 -2.05 3.66
CA THR A 36 -16.66 -1.40 2.75
C THR A 36 -16.31 -1.55 1.28
N ASP A 37 -15.14 -2.10 0.94
CA ASP A 37 -14.78 -2.40 -0.42
C ASP A 37 -15.47 -3.68 -0.91
N SER A 38 -16.81 -3.65 -0.89
CA SER A 38 -17.70 -4.69 -1.45
C SER A 38 -17.52 -4.86 -2.95
N LYS A 39 -16.70 -4.02 -3.58
CA LYS A 39 -16.43 -3.99 -5.00
C LYS A 39 -14.97 -3.59 -5.21
N CYS A 40 -14.12 -4.61 -5.21
CA CYS A 40 -12.92 -4.71 -6.05
C CYS A 40 -13.27 -5.32 -7.44
N PRO A 41 -14.15 -4.79 -8.34
CA PRO A 41 -14.47 -5.45 -9.60
C PRO A 41 -13.88 -4.65 -10.78
N LEU A 42 -12.84 -3.85 -10.56
CA LEU A 42 -12.32 -2.98 -11.62
C LEU A 42 -11.50 -3.75 -12.66
N LEU A 43 -11.09 -5.00 -12.38
CA LEU A 43 -10.46 -5.89 -13.34
C LEU A 43 -10.97 -7.33 -13.20
N GLU A 44 -10.98 -8.04 -14.33
CA GLU A 44 -11.33 -9.47 -14.43
C GLU A 44 -10.51 -10.32 -13.43
N SER A 45 -11.17 -11.18 -12.65
CA SER A 45 -10.55 -12.05 -11.62
C SER A 45 -9.67 -13.17 -12.20
N LYS A 46 -9.38 -13.12 -13.49
CA LYS A 46 -8.59 -14.11 -14.19
C LYS A 46 -7.12 -13.96 -13.84
N TYR A 47 -6.50 -15.07 -13.45
CA TYR A 47 -5.06 -15.11 -13.18
C TYR A 47 -4.26 -14.69 -14.42
N LYS A 48 -3.40 -13.69 -14.27
CA LYS A 48 -2.52 -13.15 -15.33
C LYS A 48 -1.06 -13.51 -15.04
N SER A 49 -0.60 -14.67 -15.52
CA SER A 49 0.72 -15.23 -15.22
C SER A 49 1.91 -14.34 -15.58
N LEU A 50 1.79 -13.50 -16.61
CA LEU A 50 2.87 -12.57 -17.01
C LEU A 50 3.17 -11.51 -15.93
N HIS A 51 2.25 -11.26 -15.01
CA HIS A 51 2.41 -10.32 -13.90
C HIS A 51 2.89 -10.99 -12.60
N ASP A 52 3.17 -12.29 -12.62
CA ASP A 52 3.57 -13.02 -11.42
C ASP A 52 5.09 -12.87 -11.17
N PRO A 53 5.50 -12.26 -10.04
CA PRO A 53 6.91 -12.14 -9.67
C PRO A 53 7.59 -13.50 -9.45
N HIS A 54 6.85 -14.51 -9.02
CA HIS A 54 7.39 -15.86 -8.76
C HIS A 54 7.73 -16.60 -10.06
N LEU A 55 7.17 -16.19 -11.19
CA LEU A 55 7.50 -16.73 -12.51
C LEU A 55 8.66 -16.00 -13.20
N SER A 56 9.29 -15.02 -12.52
CA SER A 56 10.40 -14.23 -13.07
C SER A 56 11.57 -15.08 -13.57
N GLY A 57 11.96 -16.13 -12.84
CA GLY A 57 13.01 -17.05 -13.26
C GLY A 57 12.70 -17.77 -14.57
N TYR A 58 11.45 -18.21 -14.74
CA TYR A 58 10.98 -18.88 -15.95
C TYR A 58 10.94 -17.93 -17.15
N TYR A 59 10.35 -16.75 -16.95
CA TYR A 59 10.09 -15.79 -18.03
C TYR A 59 11.33 -15.01 -18.48
N ASN A 60 12.36 -14.87 -17.64
CA ASN A 60 13.60 -14.18 -18.02
C ASN A 60 14.57 -15.05 -18.84
N ARG A 61 14.26 -16.33 -19.10
CA ARG A 61 15.07 -17.18 -19.98
C ARG A 61 15.04 -16.63 -21.42
N LYS A 62 16.20 -16.64 -22.08
CA LYS A 62 16.39 -16.01 -23.42
C LYS A 62 15.44 -16.58 -24.48
N ASP A 63 15.23 -17.89 -24.46
CA ASP A 63 14.33 -18.59 -25.39
C ASP A 63 12.86 -18.21 -25.15
N VAL A 64 12.45 -18.14 -23.89
CA VAL A 64 11.09 -17.74 -23.49
C VAL A 64 10.83 -16.28 -23.88
N LEU A 65 11.74 -15.36 -23.58
CA LEU A 65 11.63 -13.95 -23.98
C LEU A 65 11.50 -13.79 -25.49
N LYS A 66 12.29 -14.55 -26.27
CA LYS A 66 12.21 -14.53 -27.74
C LYS A 66 10.84 -15.00 -28.22
N ARG A 67 10.29 -16.07 -27.62
CA ARG A 67 8.93 -16.55 -27.93
C ARG A 67 7.86 -15.52 -27.55
N LEU A 68 7.95 -14.90 -26.37
CA LEU A 68 6.99 -13.90 -25.91
C LEU A 68 6.96 -12.65 -26.81
N ARG A 69 8.12 -12.16 -27.23
CA ARG A 69 8.23 -11.04 -28.18
C ARG A 69 7.64 -11.41 -29.55
N LYS A 70 8.03 -12.57 -30.09
CA LYS A 70 7.52 -13.06 -31.38
C LYS A 70 6.00 -13.27 -31.35
N GLY A 71 5.45 -13.67 -30.20
CA GLY A 71 4.02 -13.85 -29.99
C GLY A 71 3.24 -12.57 -29.70
N GLY A 72 3.90 -11.41 -29.61
CA GLY A 72 3.22 -10.13 -29.34
C GLY A 72 2.68 -9.99 -27.91
N PHE A 73 3.19 -10.77 -26.96
CA PHE A 73 2.78 -10.68 -25.55
C PHE A 73 3.54 -9.58 -24.79
N ILE A 74 4.76 -9.29 -25.21
CA ILE A 74 5.61 -8.27 -24.59
C ILE A 74 6.28 -7.40 -25.64
N THR A 75 6.57 -6.16 -25.26
CA THR A 75 7.39 -5.23 -26.05
C THR A 75 8.87 -5.64 -26.00
N GLU A 76 9.70 -5.00 -26.84
CA GLU A 76 11.16 -5.18 -26.77
C GLU A 76 11.74 -4.85 -25.38
N HIS A 77 11.14 -3.85 -24.73
CA HIS A 77 11.41 -3.37 -23.38
C HIS A 77 10.75 -4.20 -22.28
N LYS A 78 10.29 -5.44 -22.58
CA LYS A 78 9.65 -6.36 -21.63
C LYS A 78 8.39 -5.82 -20.96
N LYS A 79 7.68 -4.86 -21.57
CA LYS A 79 6.37 -4.42 -21.07
C LYS A 79 5.27 -5.34 -21.60
N ILE A 80 4.28 -5.67 -20.79
CA ILE A 80 3.20 -6.57 -21.19
C ILE A 80 2.21 -5.82 -22.08
N ILE A 81 2.01 -6.32 -23.31
CA ILE A 81 1.09 -5.73 -24.28
C ILE A 81 -0.34 -6.09 -23.88
N CYS A 82 -1.26 -5.13 -24.00
CA CYS A 82 -2.65 -5.32 -23.58
C CYS A 82 -3.64 -4.65 -24.55
N THR A 83 -4.94 -4.94 -24.35
CA THR A 83 -6.00 -4.28 -25.11
C THR A 83 -6.21 -2.84 -24.61
N LEU A 84 -6.89 -2.01 -25.41
CA LEU A 84 -7.33 -0.68 -24.98
C LEU A 84 -8.25 -0.75 -23.75
N LYS A 85 -9.07 -1.80 -23.64
CA LYS A 85 -9.93 -2.03 -22.48
C LYS A 85 -9.09 -2.28 -21.23
N ASP A 86 -8.18 -3.25 -21.26
CA ASP A 86 -7.25 -3.54 -20.16
C ASP A 86 -6.46 -2.30 -19.75
N PHE A 87 -6.00 -1.52 -20.73
CA PHE A 87 -5.24 -0.30 -20.48
C PHE A 87 -6.06 0.76 -19.76
N ASN A 88 -7.31 0.99 -20.19
CA ASN A 88 -8.21 1.94 -19.54
C ASN A 88 -8.57 1.50 -18.12
N GLU A 89 -8.86 0.21 -17.92
CA GLU A 89 -9.12 -0.37 -16.59
C GLU A 89 -7.90 -0.22 -15.68
N TYR A 90 -6.71 -0.53 -16.18
CA TYR A 90 -5.46 -0.37 -15.43
C TYR A 90 -5.20 1.09 -15.05
N ARG A 91 -5.42 2.05 -15.97
CA ARG A 91 -5.29 3.48 -15.66
C ARG A 91 -6.31 3.96 -14.62
N GLN A 92 -7.55 3.47 -14.69
CA GLN A 92 -8.58 3.78 -13.71
C GLN A 92 -8.19 3.22 -12.33
N TYR A 93 -7.73 1.98 -12.28
CA TYR A 93 -7.22 1.35 -11.07
C TYR A 93 -6.09 2.15 -10.42
N LEU A 94 -5.05 2.52 -11.18
CA LEU A 94 -3.94 3.34 -10.66
C LEU A 94 -4.42 4.68 -10.10
N THR A 95 -5.42 5.28 -10.73
CA THR A 95 -6.04 6.53 -10.26
C THR A 95 -6.75 6.33 -8.92
N THR A 96 -7.53 5.25 -8.79
CA THR A 96 -8.22 4.91 -7.54
C THR A 96 -7.23 4.71 -6.40
N ILE A 97 -6.16 3.93 -6.65
CA ILE A 97 -5.11 3.68 -5.64
C ILE A 97 -4.45 4.99 -5.22
N LYS A 98 -4.04 5.83 -6.18
CA LYS A 98 -3.42 7.12 -5.87
C LYS A 98 -4.34 8.00 -5.00
N LEU A 99 -5.62 8.11 -5.36
CA LEU A 99 -6.59 8.89 -4.61
C LEU A 99 -6.82 8.34 -3.20
N ASP A 100 -6.77 7.02 -3.02
CA ASP A 100 -6.88 6.38 -1.72
C ASP A 100 -5.69 6.75 -0.82
N PHE A 101 -4.46 6.60 -1.32
CA PHE A 101 -3.24 7.04 -0.61
C PHE A 101 -3.30 8.53 -0.24
N GLU A 102 -3.70 9.40 -1.16
CA GLU A 102 -3.83 10.84 -0.89
C GLU A 102 -4.87 11.12 0.21
N LYS A 103 -6.04 10.46 0.17
CA LYS A 103 -7.08 10.62 1.18
C LYS A 103 -6.62 10.15 2.56
N ASN A 104 -5.94 9.01 2.62
CA ASN A 104 -5.49 8.45 3.89
C ASN A 104 -4.33 9.26 4.45
N TYR A 105 -3.39 9.71 3.63
CA TYR A 105 -2.35 10.66 4.04
C TYR A 105 -2.97 11.93 4.65
N MET A 106 -3.96 12.54 3.99
CA MET A 106 -4.64 13.72 4.53
C MET A 106 -5.40 13.44 5.82
N ARG A 107 -5.96 12.24 5.99
CA ARG A 107 -6.61 11.81 7.23
C ARG A 107 -5.60 11.65 8.37
N GLU A 108 -4.46 11.01 8.12
CA GLU A 108 -3.37 10.85 9.08
C GLU A 108 -2.84 12.20 9.54
N GLN A 109 -2.56 13.12 8.61
CA GLN A 109 -2.11 14.47 8.96
C GLN A 109 -3.13 15.20 9.85
N ARG A 110 -4.44 15.09 9.55
CA ARG A 110 -5.49 15.68 10.40
C ARG A 110 -5.54 15.04 11.79
N ASN A 111 -5.36 13.73 11.89
CA ASN A 111 -5.36 13.02 13.16
C ASN A 111 -4.16 13.43 14.02
N LEU A 112 -2.97 13.56 13.42
CA LEU A 112 -1.77 14.05 14.11
C LEU A 112 -1.96 15.46 14.65
N VAL A 113 -2.53 16.37 13.84
CA VAL A 113 -2.83 17.74 14.29
C VAL A 113 -3.81 17.74 15.45
N LYS A 114 -4.87 16.92 15.40
CA LYS A 114 -5.81 16.79 16.52
C LYS A 114 -5.13 16.32 17.80
N GLN A 115 -4.30 15.28 17.71
CA GLN A 115 -3.54 14.76 18.87
C GLN A 115 -2.59 15.83 19.44
N LEU A 116 -1.95 16.63 18.60
CA LEU A 116 -1.10 17.74 19.06
C LEU A 116 -1.91 18.82 19.79
N LEU A 117 -3.08 19.19 19.27
CA LEU A 117 -3.97 20.16 19.93
C LEU A 117 -4.45 19.64 21.29
N GLU A 118 -4.82 18.36 21.38
CA GLU A 118 -5.22 17.71 22.64
C GLU A 118 -4.07 17.73 23.68
N LEU A 119 -2.82 17.50 23.27
CA LEU A 119 -1.65 17.59 24.15
C LEU A 119 -1.38 19.02 24.61
N GLN A 120 -1.63 20.00 23.75
CA GLN A 120 -1.50 21.42 24.08
C GLN A 120 -2.55 21.84 25.12
N GLU A 121 -3.80 21.43 24.95
CA GLU A 121 -4.88 21.73 25.91
C GLU A 121 -4.64 21.10 27.29
N GLN A 122 -3.88 20.02 27.36
CA GLN A 122 -3.53 19.32 28.60
C GLN A 122 -2.26 19.88 29.28
N ASP A 123 -1.68 20.98 28.78
CA ASP A 123 -0.39 21.55 29.23
C ASP A 123 0.76 20.52 29.28
N GLN A 124 0.68 19.48 28.44
CA GLN A 124 1.70 18.43 28.37
C GLN A 124 2.84 18.77 27.42
N LEU A 125 2.69 19.85 26.63
CA LEU A 125 3.73 20.35 25.74
C LEU A 125 4.65 21.31 26.51
N PRO A 126 5.99 21.08 26.48
CA PRO A 126 6.92 22.01 27.08
C PRO A 126 6.86 23.40 26.42
N GLU A 127 6.79 24.45 27.24
CA GLU A 127 6.70 25.84 26.80
C GLU A 127 7.90 26.24 25.93
N GLY A 128 7.65 26.86 24.78
CA GLY A 128 8.68 27.45 23.92
C GLY A 128 9.47 26.46 23.03
N ILE A 129 9.04 25.19 22.93
CA ILE A 129 9.70 24.21 22.06
C ILE A 129 9.67 24.62 20.59
N ARG A 130 10.85 24.57 19.94
CA ARG A 130 10.99 24.80 18.51
C ARG A 130 10.51 23.58 17.72
N THR A 131 10.04 23.78 16.50
CA THR A 131 9.56 22.68 15.62
C THR A 131 10.60 21.58 15.38
N SER A 132 11.90 21.93 15.36
CA SER A 132 13.00 20.96 15.25
C SER A 132 13.16 20.09 16.49
N GLU A 133 12.90 20.63 17.68
CA GLU A 133 13.02 19.96 18.98
C GLU A 133 11.75 19.15 19.32
N LEU A 134 10.58 19.61 18.85
CA LEU A 134 9.31 18.93 19.04
C LEU A 134 9.33 17.50 18.51
N ARG A 135 9.93 17.30 17.33
CA ARG A 135 10.04 15.96 16.73
C ARG A 135 10.86 15.01 17.58
N GLU A 136 12.02 15.46 18.07
CA GLU A 136 12.91 14.65 18.91
C GLU A 136 12.24 14.33 20.24
N TRP A 137 11.60 15.34 20.87
CA TRP A 137 10.85 15.15 22.10
C TRP A 137 9.70 14.14 21.96
N LEU A 138 8.90 14.24 20.89
CA LEU A 138 7.81 13.27 20.63
C LEU A 138 8.33 11.84 20.45
N LEU A 139 9.49 11.67 19.80
CA LEU A 139 10.12 10.36 19.64
C LEU A 139 10.60 9.81 20.98
N GLU A 140 11.25 10.63 21.80
CA GLU A 140 11.71 10.23 23.13
C GLU A 140 10.55 9.85 24.06
N GLU A 141 9.49 10.65 24.05
CA GLU A 141 8.32 10.45 24.91
C GLU A 141 7.53 9.20 24.49
N GLY A 142 7.36 8.99 23.18
CA GLY A 142 6.84 7.74 22.65
C GLY A 142 7.66 6.52 23.08
N CYS A 143 8.99 6.62 23.05
CA CYS A 143 9.87 5.55 23.52
C CYS A 143 9.76 5.30 25.03
N LYS A 144 9.57 6.33 25.86
CA LYS A 144 9.34 6.15 27.31
C LYS A 144 8.01 5.44 27.55
N HIS A 145 6.95 5.88 26.89
CA HIS A 145 5.63 5.27 27.02
C HIS A 145 5.62 3.79 26.62
N LEU A 146 6.30 3.42 25.52
CA LEU A 146 6.44 2.02 25.10
C LEU A 146 7.18 1.18 26.15
N ARG A 147 8.31 1.68 26.69
CA ARG A 147 9.07 0.99 27.74
C ARG A 147 8.24 0.78 29.01
N ASP A 148 7.43 1.76 29.40
CA ASP A 148 6.55 1.63 30.56
C ASP A 148 5.43 0.62 30.31
N MET A 149 4.83 0.60 29.12
CA MET A 149 3.84 -0.41 28.74
C MET A 149 4.42 -1.83 28.77
N GLU A 150 5.64 -2.02 28.27
CA GLU A 150 6.35 -3.30 28.34
C GLU A 150 6.64 -3.71 29.79
N ARG A 151 7.07 -2.77 30.63
CA ARG A 151 7.31 -3.02 32.06
C ARG A 151 6.03 -3.41 32.80
N ILE A 152 4.92 -2.71 32.55
CA ILE A 152 3.61 -3.03 33.12
C ILE A 152 3.11 -4.39 32.61
N GLY A 153 3.32 -4.72 31.32
CA GLY A 153 3.00 -6.03 30.75
C GLY A 153 3.79 -7.17 31.38
N ARG A 154 5.11 -6.99 31.57
CA ARG A 154 5.98 -7.94 32.27
C ARG A 154 5.56 -8.13 33.72
N ASN A 155 5.25 -7.04 34.44
CA ASN A 155 4.76 -7.12 35.81
C ASN A 155 3.44 -7.89 35.90
N ARG A 156 2.47 -7.62 35.02
CA ARG A 156 1.21 -8.38 34.94
C ARG A 156 1.43 -9.88 34.71
N TYR A 157 2.37 -10.23 33.83
CA TYR A 157 2.74 -11.63 33.59
C TYR A 157 3.37 -12.28 34.84
N ILE A 158 4.24 -11.57 35.55
CA ILE A 158 4.85 -12.06 36.80
C ILE A 158 3.80 -12.26 37.89
N PHE A 159 2.89 -11.29 38.10
CA PHE A 159 1.80 -11.42 39.07
C PHE A 159 0.82 -12.56 38.75
N SER A 160 0.56 -12.85 37.47
CA SER A 160 -0.27 -14.00 37.06
C SER A 160 0.35 -15.37 37.35
N LYS A 161 1.68 -15.46 37.52
CA LYS A 161 2.39 -16.70 37.90
C LYS A 161 2.53 -16.89 39.40
N SER A 162 2.28 -15.86 40.20
CA SER A 162 2.49 -15.89 41.66
C SER A 162 1.27 -16.39 42.46
N TYR A 163 0.12 -16.64 41.82
CA TYR A 163 -1.04 -17.26 42.46
C TYR A 163 -1.35 -18.62 41.80
N PRO A 164 -1.00 -19.76 42.42
CA PRO A 164 -1.49 -21.06 41.99
C PRO A 164 -3.00 -21.10 42.24
N SER A 165 -3.80 -21.39 41.21
CA SER A 165 -5.23 -21.67 41.42
C SER A 165 -5.36 -23.01 42.15
N TYR A 166 -5.54 -22.94 43.47
CA TYR A 166 -6.03 -24.07 44.25
C TYR A 166 -7.51 -24.29 43.88
N TYR A 167 -7.80 -25.33 43.10
CA TYR A 167 -9.13 -25.92 43.04
C TYR A 167 -9.03 -27.38 43.53
N PRO A 168 -9.79 -27.78 44.57
CA PRO A 168 -9.90 -29.17 44.98
C PRO A 168 -10.85 -29.94 44.03
N SER A 169 -10.56 -31.23 43.86
CA SER A 169 -11.26 -32.19 42.97
C SER A 169 -12.66 -32.55 43.43
#